data_AF-A0A1G9GLI5-F1
#
_entry.id   AF-A0A1G9GLI5-F1
#
_cell.length_a   1.000
_cell.length_b   1.000
_cell.length_c   1.000
_cell.angle_alpha   90.00
_cell.angle_beta   90.00
_cell.angle_gamma   90.00
#
_symmetry.space_group_name_H-M   'P 1'
#
loop_
_entity.id
_entity.type
_entity.pdbx_description
1 polymer ?
#
loop_
_entity_poly.entity_id
_entity_poly.type
_entity_poly.pdbx_seq_one_letter_code
_entity_poly.pdbx_strand_id
1 'polypeptide(L)'
;MEKRVGIGRCNSKTETQPACGPANGPDVSLGAPFSTETPLQRLASFGKVLEEAAPSLLRTAVVLGLSGYIGRTAAQVLPTAEIAHWLELHSVSPWVFLASLPILVTLGGQIALSPILLVVFFGELVYQLPELPADPTLIVYSLSVGWALGLSASPNATATLLVSAICRIPPTTLTWRWNGRYALLCYAVFLFILAFLV
;
A
#
# COMPACT_ATOMS: atom_id res chain seq x y z
N MET A 1 31.12 -22.44 -23.91
CA MET A 1 30.03 -22.33 -24.90
C MET A 1 29.20 -21.11 -24.54
N GLU A 2 29.57 -19.97 -25.12
CA GLU A 2 29.11 -18.63 -24.74
C GLU A 2 28.28 -18.09 -25.90
N LYS A 3 26.95 -17.99 -25.73
CA LYS A 3 26.06 -17.41 -26.75
C LYS A 3 26.03 -15.90 -26.59
N ARG A 4 26.79 -15.19 -27.44
CA ARG A 4 26.71 -13.74 -27.60
C ARG A 4 25.49 -13.37 -28.45
N VAL A 5 24.62 -12.53 -27.88
CA VAL A 5 23.52 -11.87 -28.57
C VAL A 5 24.10 -10.74 -29.42
N GLY A 6 23.98 -10.87 -30.74
CA GLY A 6 24.51 -9.91 -31.71
C GLY A 6 23.65 -8.64 -31.79
N ILE A 7 24.25 -7.50 -31.43
CA ILE A 7 23.70 -6.17 -31.65
C ILE A 7 24.04 -5.76 -33.09
N GLY A 8 23.04 -5.75 -33.97
CA GLY A 8 23.18 -5.31 -35.36
C GLY A 8 23.34 -3.79 -35.45
N ARG A 9 24.56 -3.32 -35.74
CA ARG A 9 24.84 -1.95 -36.21
C ARG A 9 24.36 -1.80 -37.65
N CYS A 10 23.40 -0.91 -37.92
CA CYS A 10 23.15 -0.42 -39.27
C CYS A 10 24.13 0.71 -39.57
N ASN A 11 25.07 0.46 -40.48
CA ASN A 11 26.05 1.43 -40.96
C ASN A 11 25.54 2.04 -42.28
N SER A 12 25.70 3.36 -42.41
CA SER A 12 25.39 4.12 -43.61
C SER A 12 26.31 3.74 -44.77
N LYS A 13 25.74 3.51 -45.97
CA LYS A 13 26.10 4.13 -47.26
C LYS A 13 25.60 3.28 -48.44
N THR A 14 25.01 3.99 -49.43
CA THR A 14 24.86 3.66 -50.87
C THR A 14 24.01 2.44 -51.27
N GLU A 15 22.91 2.71 -52.00
CA GLU A 15 22.67 2.30 -53.41
C GLU A 15 21.20 1.93 -53.72
N THR A 16 20.59 2.72 -54.61
CA THR A 16 19.49 2.43 -55.55
C THR A 16 18.15 1.87 -55.05
N GLN A 17 17.15 2.76 -55.02
CA GLN A 17 15.72 2.44 -55.12
C GLN A 17 15.34 2.33 -56.61
N PRO A 18 14.48 1.36 -56.99
CA PRO A 18 13.31 1.80 -57.76
C PRO A 18 12.01 1.06 -57.40
N ALA A 19 10.92 1.78 -57.67
CA ALA A 19 9.55 1.35 -57.95
C ALA A 19 8.68 0.80 -56.80
N CYS A 20 7.77 1.68 -56.37
CA CYS A 20 6.52 1.37 -55.68
C CYS A 20 5.74 0.21 -56.33
N GLY A 21 5.29 -0.72 -55.49
CA GLY A 21 4.22 -1.68 -55.74
C GLY A 21 3.69 -2.17 -54.38
N PRO A 22 2.37 -2.32 -54.18
CA PRO A 22 1.76 -2.31 -52.85
C PRO A 22 1.83 -3.69 -52.19
N ALA A 23 2.39 -3.76 -50.98
CA ALA A 23 2.32 -4.95 -50.15
C ALA A 23 2.31 -4.55 -48.67
N ASN A 24 1.08 -4.36 -48.16
CA ASN A 24 0.63 -4.74 -46.82
C ASN A 24 1.73 -4.84 -45.74
N GLY A 25 2.16 -3.70 -45.21
CA GLY A 25 2.76 -3.63 -43.88
C GLY A 25 1.69 -3.15 -42.91
N PRO A 26 1.58 -3.69 -41.68
CA PRO A 26 0.68 -3.13 -40.69
C PRO A 26 1.11 -1.69 -40.41
N ASP A 27 0.25 -0.76 -40.81
CA ASP A 27 0.26 0.62 -40.38
C ASP A 27 0.36 0.62 -38.85
N VAL A 28 1.53 0.94 -38.31
CA VAL A 28 1.65 1.34 -36.91
C VAL A 28 1.04 2.73 -36.83
N SER A 29 -0.30 2.75 -36.77
CA SER A 29 -1.09 3.94 -36.56
C SER A 29 -0.80 4.43 -35.14
N LEU A 30 -0.01 5.50 -35.09
CA LEU A 30 0.13 6.34 -33.92
C LEU A 30 -1.21 7.08 -33.72
N GLY A 31 -2.22 6.43 -33.14
CA GLY A 31 -3.53 7.09 -32.92
C GLY A 31 -4.68 6.20 -32.45
N ALA A 32 -4.85 6.09 -31.13
CA ALA A 32 -6.12 6.30 -30.41
C ALA A 32 -5.92 6.00 -28.90
N PRO A 33 -5.62 6.99 -28.04
CA PRO A 33 -5.84 6.79 -26.62
C PRO A 33 -7.37 6.87 -26.40
N PHE A 34 -7.92 5.96 -25.59
CA PHE A 34 -9.34 5.80 -25.29
C PHE A 34 -10.15 4.99 -26.32
N SER A 35 -10.43 3.73 -25.95
CA SER A 35 -11.32 2.82 -26.66
C SER A 35 -12.73 3.42 -26.82
N THR A 36 -13.22 3.46 -28.05
CA THR A 36 -14.56 3.91 -28.48
C THR A 36 -15.69 2.95 -28.10
N GLU A 37 -15.48 2.10 -27.09
CA GLU A 37 -16.49 1.15 -26.63
C GLU A 37 -17.62 1.87 -25.90
N THR A 38 -18.85 1.51 -26.27
CA THR A 38 -20.03 2.02 -25.59
C THR A 38 -20.07 1.54 -24.13
N PRO A 39 -20.65 2.31 -23.19
CA PRO A 39 -20.74 1.90 -21.77
C PRO A 39 -21.35 0.51 -21.56
N LEU A 40 -22.30 0.12 -22.42
CA LEU A 40 -22.96 -1.19 -22.38
C LEU A 40 -22.01 -2.34 -22.77
N GLN A 41 -21.10 -2.12 -23.71
CA GLN A 41 -20.09 -3.11 -24.08
C GLN A 41 -19.07 -3.33 -22.96
N ARG A 42 -18.68 -2.27 -22.24
CA ARG A 42 -17.80 -2.38 -21.06
C ARG A 42 -18.47 -3.12 -19.90
N LEU A 43 -19.78 -2.91 -19.71
CA LEU A 43 -20.54 -3.63 -18.70
C LEU A 43 -20.67 -5.12 -19.04
N ALA A 44 -20.86 -5.44 -20.33
CA ALA A 44 -20.93 -6.82 -20.80
C ALA A 44 -19.59 -7.57 -20.71
N SER A 45 -18.45 -6.89 -20.83
CA SER A 45 -17.11 -7.49 -20.66
C SER A 45 -16.68 -7.63 -19.20
N PHE A 46 -17.34 -6.93 -18.27
CA PHE A 46 -17.03 -6.97 -16.83
C PHE A 46 -17.02 -8.38 -16.24
N GLY A 47 -17.96 -9.24 -16.64
CA GLY A 47 -18.02 -10.63 -16.16
C GLY A 47 -16.77 -11.43 -16.51
N LYS A 48 -16.27 -11.28 -17.74
CA LYS A 48 -15.04 -11.95 -18.19
C LYS A 48 -13.82 -11.44 -17.43
N VAL A 49 -13.72 -10.13 -17.23
CA VAL A 49 -12.64 -9.51 -16.44
C VAL A 49 -12.67 -10.02 -15.00
N LEU A 50 -13.86 -10.18 -14.41
CA LEU A 50 -14.01 -10.69 -13.05
C LEU A 50 -13.61 -12.17 -12.95
N GLU A 51 -13.99 -13.00 -13.92
CA GLU A 51 -13.58 -14.42 -13.99
C GLU A 51 -12.06 -14.55 -14.13
N GLU A 52 -11.44 -13.75 -14.99
CA GLU A 52 -9.99 -13.70 -15.15
C GLU A 52 -9.28 -13.23 -13.87
N ALA A 53 -9.85 -12.24 -13.16
CA ALA A 53 -9.29 -11.71 -11.92
C ALA A 53 -9.59 -12.57 -10.67
N ALA A 54 -10.60 -13.44 -10.71
CA ALA A 54 -11.11 -14.16 -9.54
C ALA A 54 -10.05 -14.90 -8.72
N PRO A 55 -9.08 -15.63 -9.31
CA PRO A 55 -8.04 -16.31 -8.53
C PRO A 55 -7.15 -15.35 -7.72
N SER A 56 -6.89 -14.16 -8.27
CA SER A 56 -6.08 -13.12 -7.62
C SER A 56 -6.85 -12.41 -6.50
N LEU A 57 -8.14 -12.15 -6.72
CA LEU A 57 -9.04 -11.55 -5.74
C LEU A 57 -9.24 -12.49 -4.55
N LEU A 58 -9.44 -13.78 -4.81
CA LEU A 58 -9.56 -14.80 -3.77
C LEU A 58 -8.30 -14.85 -2.89
N ARG A 59 -7.10 -14.85 -3.51
CA ARG A 59 -5.84 -14.83 -2.76
C ARG A 59 -5.74 -13.60 -1.86
N THR A 60 -6.11 -12.43 -2.37
CA THR A 60 -6.10 -11.19 -1.59
C THR A 60 -7.11 -11.25 -0.45
N ALA A 61 -8.33 -11.72 -0.71
CA ALA A 61 -9.38 -11.87 0.31
C ALA A 61 -8.96 -12.82 1.44
N VAL A 62 -8.32 -13.94 1.12
CA VAL A 62 -7.79 -14.89 2.12
C VAL A 62 -6.69 -14.23 2.97
N VAL A 63 -5.74 -13.52 2.35
CA VAL A 63 -4.67 -12.83 3.09
C VAL A 63 -5.25 -11.74 4.01
N LEU A 64 -6.24 -11.00 3.54
CA LEU A 64 -6.96 -9.99 4.34
C LEU A 64 -7.71 -10.63 5.52
N GLY A 65 -8.45 -11.72 5.27
CA GLY A 65 -9.17 -12.45 6.30
C GLY A 65 -8.25 -13.05 7.36
N LEU A 66 -7.15 -13.68 6.93
CA LEU A 66 -6.13 -14.23 7.84
C LEU A 66 -5.44 -13.12 8.64
N SER A 67 -5.16 -11.97 8.04
CA SER A 67 -4.58 -10.82 8.76
C SER A 67 -5.49 -10.37 9.91
N GLY A 68 -6.80 -10.29 9.67
CA GLY A 68 -7.78 -9.96 10.71
C GLY A 68 -7.87 -11.04 11.80
N TYR A 69 -7.89 -12.32 11.41
CA TYR A 69 -7.92 -13.44 12.36
C TYR A 69 -6.67 -13.48 13.25
N ILE A 70 -5.47 -13.30 12.65
CA ILE A 70 -4.21 -13.26 13.39
C ILE A 70 -4.18 -12.06 14.32
N GLY A 71 -4.60 -10.87 13.88
CA GLY A 71 -4.66 -9.68 14.73
C GLY A 71 -5.54 -9.90 15.97
N ARG A 72 -6.73 -10.48 15.78
CA ARG A 72 -7.66 -10.78 16.87
C ARG A 72 -7.12 -11.84 17.83
N THR A 73 -6.63 -12.97 17.30
CA THR A 73 -6.12 -14.06 18.14
C THR A 73 -4.83 -13.68 18.87
N ALA A 74 -3.94 -12.92 18.24
CA ALA A 74 -2.75 -12.38 18.88
C ALA A 74 -3.10 -11.48 20.08
N ALA A 75 -4.09 -10.61 19.95
CA ALA A 75 -4.53 -9.75 21.05
C ALA A 75 -5.08 -10.56 22.23
N GLN A 76 -5.79 -11.66 21.98
CA GLN A 76 -6.33 -12.54 23.03
C GLN A 76 -5.27 -13.35 23.79
N VAL A 77 -4.12 -13.61 23.17
CA VAL A 77 -3.00 -14.33 23.80
C VAL A 77 -2.19 -13.40 24.71
N LEU A 78 -2.27 -12.09 24.50
CA LEU A 78 -1.58 -11.12 25.33
C LEU A 78 -2.24 -11.02 26.72
N PRO A 79 -1.47 -11.13 27.81
CA PRO A 79 -1.99 -10.89 29.16
C PRO A 79 -2.23 -9.39 29.36
N THR A 80 -3.38 -8.89 28.89
CA THR A 80 -3.72 -7.46 28.88
C THR A 80 -3.71 -6.85 30.28
N ALA A 81 -4.06 -7.61 31.31
CA ALA A 81 -3.99 -7.19 32.72
C ALA A 81 -2.55 -6.95 33.19
N GLU A 82 -1.61 -7.82 32.82
CA GLU A 82 -0.19 -7.63 33.16
C GLU A 82 0.39 -6.46 32.36
N ILE A 83 0.05 -6.33 31.08
CA ILE A 83 0.52 -5.24 30.23
C ILE A 83 0.04 -3.88 30.76
N ALA A 84 -1.23 -3.77 31.18
CA ALA A 84 -1.77 -2.56 31.77
C ALA A 84 -1.04 -2.17 33.07
N HIS A 85 -0.59 -3.16 33.85
CA HIS A 85 0.19 -2.95 35.06
C HIS A 85 1.64 -2.53 34.75
N TRP A 86 2.33 -3.25 33.85
CA TRP A 86 3.71 -2.94 33.43
C TRP A 86 3.83 -1.58 32.73
N LEU A 87 2.83 -1.23 31.93
CA LEU A 87 2.81 0.03 31.20
C LEU A 87 2.36 1.20 32.09
N GLU A 88 2.02 0.93 33.37
CA GLU A 88 1.38 1.87 34.29
C GLU A 88 0.36 2.73 33.56
N LEU A 89 -0.63 2.10 32.90
CA LEU A 89 -1.44 2.81 31.90
C LEU A 89 -2.17 4.07 32.46
N HIS A 90 -2.33 4.13 33.78
CA HIS A 90 -2.84 5.26 34.54
C HIS A 90 -1.91 6.48 34.57
N SER A 91 -0.59 6.30 34.41
CA SER A 91 0.42 7.37 34.40
C SER A 91 0.83 7.78 32.97
N VAL A 92 0.45 6.99 31.96
CA VAL A 92 0.71 7.32 30.55
C VAL A 92 -0.17 8.47 30.11
N SER A 93 0.46 9.56 29.66
CA SER A 93 -0.27 10.69 29.08
C SER A 93 -1.09 10.24 27.85
N PRO A 94 -2.39 10.60 27.77
CA PRO A 94 -3.24 10.27 26.62
C PRO A 94 -2.63 10.70 25.29
N TRP A 95 -1.94 11.85 25.30
CA TRP A 95 -1.27 12.39 24.13
C TRP A 95 -0.15 11.47 23.63
N VAL A 96 0.69 10.95 24.53
CA VAL A 96 1.80 10.04 24.18
C VAL A 96 1.26 8.71 23.65
N PHE A 97 0.22 8.18 24.30
CA PHE A 97 -0.43 6.95 23.84
C PHE A 97 -0.96 7.12 22.41
N LEU A 98 -1.77 8.16 22.16
CA LEU A 98 -2.34 8.42 20.84
C LEU A 98 -1.29 8.77 19.79
N ALA A 99 -0.21 9.46 20.15
CA ALA A 99 0.90 9.77 19.24
C ALA A 99 1.71 8.54 18.82
N SER A 100 1.74 7.51 19.67
CA SER A 100 2.54 6.29 19.42
C SER A 100 1.89 5.32 18.42
N LEU A 101 0.56 5.21 18.41
CA LEU A 101 -0.17 4.24 17.56
C LEU A 101 0.14 4.39 16.06
N PRO A 102 0.16 5.60 15.46
CA PRO A 102 0.46 5.77 14.04
C PRO A 102 1.89 5.36 13.70
N ILE A 103 2.83 5.62 14.62
CA ILE A 103 4.23 5.20 14.47
C ILE A 103 4.30 3.67 14.46
N LEU A 104 3.67 2.99 15.42
CA LEU A 104 3.68 1.53 15.50
C LEU A 104 3.11 0.88 14.24
N VAL A 105 1.97 1.39 13.75
CA VAL A 105 1.37 0.90 12.49
C VAL A 105 2.30 1.15 11.30
N THR A 106 2.89 2.34 11.21
CA THR A 106 3.79 2.71 10.10
C THR A 106 5.09 1.89 10.11
N LEU A 107 5.68 1.69 11.29
CA LEU A 107 6.89 0.90 11.48
C LEU A 107 6.64 -0.59 11.19
N GLY A 108 5.51 -1.14 11.63
CA GLY A 108 5.14 -2.50 11.27
C GLY A 108 5.01 -2.66 9.75
N GLY A 109 4.50 -1.64 9.05
CA GLY A 109 4.52 -1.59 7.59
C GLY A 109 5.93 -1.72 6.99
N GLN A 110 6.98 -1.18 7.63
CA GLN A 110 8.36 -1.26 7.15
C GLN A 110 8.93 -2.68 7.17
N ILE A 111 8.43 -3.55 8.04
CA ILE A 111 8.83 -4.97 8.16
C ILE A 111 7.86 -5.94 7.48
N ALA A 112 7.07 -5.43 6.52
CA ALA A 112 6.09 -6.18 5.74
C ALA A 112 4.92 -6.76 6.57
N LEU A 113 4.64 -6.20 7.75
CA LEU A 113 3.37 -6.45 8.42
C LEU A 113 2.26 -5.69 7.69
N SER A 114 1.14 -6.39 7.45
CA SER A 114 -0.04 -5.78 6.88
C SER A 114 -0.59 -4.69 7.82
N PRO A 115 -0.85 -3.46 7.34
CA PRO A 115 -1.48 -2.42 8.15
C PRO A 115 -2.81 -2.88 8.77
N ILE A 116 -3.55 -3.74 8.06
CA ILE A 116 -4.82 -4.31 8.53
C ILE A 116 -4.61 -5.19 9.76
N LEU A 117 -3.55 -6.01 9.77
CA LEU A 117 -3.22 -6.84 10.93
C LEU A 117 -3.00 -5.97 12.16
N LEU A 118 -2.21 -4.91 12.04
CA LEU A 118 -1.87 -4.02 13.16
C LEU A 118 -3.08 -3.25 13.66
N VAL A 119 -3.91 -2.70 12.77
CA VAL A 119 -5.10 -1.93 13.16
C VAL A 119 -6.15 -2.84 13.82
N VAL A 120 -6.35 -4.05 13.30
CA VAL A 120 -7.25 -5.04 13.95
C VAL A 120 -6.69 -5.48 15.30
N PHE A 121 -5.39 -5.75 15.38
CA PHE A 121 -4.71 -6.11 16.64
C PHE A 121 -4.87 -5.01 17.69
N PHE A 122 -4.52 -3.76 17.37
CA PHE A 122 -4.64 -2.66 18.33
C PHE A 122 -6.09 -2.34 18.67
N GLY A 123 -7.03 -2.46 17.72
CA GLY A 123 -8.45 -2.30 17.99
C GLY A 123 -8.98 -3.35 18.98
N GLU A 124 -8.59 -4.61 18.81
CA GLU A 124 -8.94 -5.67 19.74
C GLU A 124 -8.25 -5.52 21.10
N LEU A 125 -6.98 -5.10 21.10
CA LEU A 125 -6.24 -4.82 22.33
C LEU A 125 -6.96 -3.76 23.16
N VAL A 126 -7.31 -2.62 22.54
CA VAL A 126 -8.07 -1.51 23.15
C VAL A 126 -9.42 -1.99 23.69
N TYR A 127 -10.11 -2.88 22.97
CA TYR A 127 -11.39 -3.44 23.43
C TYR A 127 -11.25 -4.29 24.72
N GLN A 128 -10.11 -4.95 24.91
CA GLN A 128 -9.87 -5.82 26.06
C GLN A 128 -9.32 -5.08 27.29
N LEU A 129 -8.91 -3.82 27.15
CA LEU A 129 -8.39 -3.02 28.26
C LEU A 129 -9.54 -2.57 29.17
N PRO A 130 -9.47 -2.82 30.50
CA PRO A 130 -10.51 -2.40 31.44
C PRO A 130 -10.63 -0.88 31.56
N GLU A 131 -9.48 -0.20 31.51
CA GLU A 131 -9.39 1.25 31.54
C GLU A 131 -8.61 1.73 30.32
N LEU A 132 -9.16 2.72 29.64
CA LEU A 132 -8.57 3.30 28.44
C LEU A 132 -7.92 4.64 28.79
N PRO A 133 -6.68 4.87 28.32
CA PRO A 133 -5.96 6.12 28.59
C PRO A 133 -6.52 7.30 27.78
N ALA A 134 -7.37 7.06 26.78
CA ALA A 134 -7.91 8.09 25.89
C ALA A 134 -9.31 7.72 25.38
N ASP A 135 -10.02 8.71 24.85
CA ASP A 135 -11.32 8.51 24.21
C ASP A 135 -11.22 7.51 23.03
N PRO A 136 -12.11 6.51 22.93
CA PRO A 136 -12.10 5.52 21.86
C PRO A 136 -12.13 6.12 20.45
N THR A 137 -12.79 7.27 20.26
CA THR A 137 -12.85 7.95 18.97
C THR A 137 -11.47 8.44 18.54
N LEU A 138 -10.70 9.00 19.47
CA LEU A 138 -9.34 9.47 19.21
C LEU A 138 -8.38 8.32 18.93
N ILE A 139 -8.60 7.17 19.57
CA ILE A 139 -7.82 5.95 19.31
C ILE A 139 -8.06 5.45 17.88
N VAL A 140 -9.33 5.33 17.46
CA VAL A 140 -9.68 4.92 16.09
C VAL A 140 -9.17 5.93 15.07
N TYR A 141 -9.27 7.23 15.37
CA TYR A 141 -8.71 8.29 14.53
C TYR A 141 -7.19 8.13 14.36
N SER A 142 -6.47 7.92 15.46
CA SER A 142 -5.03 7.71 15.45
C SER A 142 -4.62 6.47 14.65
N LEU A 143 -5.31 5.34 14.85
CA LEU A 143 -5.07 4.13 14.05
C LEU A 143 -5.32 4.35 12.55
N SER A 144 -6.34 5.14 12.20
CA SER A 144 -6.65 5.49 10.81
C SER A 144 -5.52 6.32 10.18
N VAL A 145 -4.95 7.26 10.92
CA VAL A 145 -3.77 8.03 10.50
C VAL A 145 -2.56 7.11 10.32
N GLY A 146 -2.34 6.17 11.25
CA GLY A 146 -1.29 5.16 11.14
C GLY A 146 -1.36 4.32 9.88
N TRP A 147 -2.57 3.86 9.53
CA TRP A 147 -2.80 3.13 8.28
C TRP A 147 -2.44 3.99 7.07
N ALA A 148 -2.97 5.21 7.00
CA ALA A 148 -2.75 6.11 5.86
C ALA A 148 -1.26 6.43 5.66
N LEU A 149 -0.54 6.68 6.76
CA LEU A 149 0.91 6.88 6.74
C LEU A 149 1.65 5.61 6.29
N GLY A 150 1.25 4.44 6.80
CA GLY A 150 1.80 3.15 6.40
C GLY A 150 1.70 2.88 4.89
N LEU A 151 0.58 3.25 4.26
CA LEU A 151 0.41 3.11 2.80
C LEU A 151 1.35 4.00 1.99
N SER A 152 1.71 5.18 2.52
CA SER A 152 2.47 6.20 1.79
C SER A 152 3.99 6.10 2.06
N ALA A 153 4.36 5.71 3.28
CA ALA A 153 5.74 5.72 3.77
C ALA A 153 6.39 4.33 3.84
N SER A 154 5.64 3.23 3.65
CA SER A 154 6.20 1.88 3.67
C SER A 154 6.62 1.38 2.28
N PRO A 155 7.85 0.86 2.11
CA PRO A 155 8.30 0.22 0.87
C PRO A 155 7.56 -1.08 0.57
N ASN A 156 6.94 -1.72 1.57
CA ASN A 156 6.22 -2.98 1.39
C ASN A 156 4.72 -2.80 1.13
N ALA A 157 4.24 -1.55 1.10
CA ALA A 157 2.85 -1.28 0.76
C ALA A 157 2.56 -1.66 -0.70
N THR A 158 1.44 -2.34 -0.95
CA THR A 158 1.04 -2.80 -2.28
C THR A 158 1.03 -1.67 -3.32
N ALA A 159 0.52 -0.49 -2.96
CA ALA A 159 0.51 0.68 -3.83
C ALA A 159 1.93 1.11 -4.20
N THR A 160 2.86 1.16 -3.23
CA THR A 160 4.27 1.46 -3.48
C THR A 160 4.91 0.43 -4.40
N LEU A 161 4.68 -0.87 -4.17
CA LEU A 161 5.26 -1.93 -4.98
C LEU A 161 4.74 -1.89 -6.43
N LEU A 162 3.46 -1.58 -6.61
CA LEU A 162 2.86 -1.40 -7.93
C LEU A 162 3.49 -0.22 -8.68
N VAL A 163 3.58 0.94 -8.04
CA VAL A 163 4.21 2.13 -8.63
C VAL A 163 5.69 1.88 -8.90
N SER A 164 6.38 1.19 -7.99
CA SER A 164 7.77 0.78 -8.16
C SER A 164 7.95 -0.12 -9.40
N ALA A 165 7.06 -1.09 -9.60
CA ALA A 165 7.10 -2.00 -10.75
C ALA A 165 6.86 -1.26 -12.08
N ILE A 166 5.94 -0.29 -12.11
CA ILE A 166 5.61 0.51 -13.30
C ILE A 166 6.74 1.49 -13.63
N CYS A 167 7.20 2.26 -12.63
CA CYS A 167 8.20 3.30 -12.83
C CYS A 167 9.64 2.76 -12.87
N ARG A 168 9.85 1.49 -12.48
CA ARG A 168 11.18 0.85 -12.30
C ARG A 168 12.09 1.60 -11.33
N ILE A 169 11.50 2.21 -10.31
CA ILE A 169 12.21 2.92 -9.23
C ILE A 169 12.13 2.06 -7.97
N PRO A 170 13.22 1.86 -7.21
CA PRO A 170 13.18 1.08 -5.97
C PRO A 170 12.12 1.63 -4.99
N PRO A 171 11.34 0.76 -4.33
CA PRO A 171 10.23 1.20 -3.46
C PRO A 171 10.72 2.04 -2.28
N THR A 172 11.93 1.79 -1.77
CA THR A 172 12.58 2.60 -0.73
C THR A 172 12.88 4.02 -1.16
N THR A 173 13.15 4.25 -2.45
CA THR A 173 13.37 5.61 -2.99
C THR A 173 12.04 6.35 -3.05
N LEU A 174 10.99 5.67 -3.52
CA LEU A 174 9.65 6.24 -3.59
C LEU A 174 9.12 6.63 -2.20
N THR A 175 9.38 5.79 -1.19
CA THR A 175 8.84 6.00 0.14
C THR A 175 9.70 6.90 0.99
N TRP A 176 10.98 6.58 1.19
CA TRP A 176 11.80 7.32 2.16
C TRP A 176 12.29 8.65 1.59
N ARG A 177 12.70 8.68 0.31
CA ARG A 177 13.27 9.90 -0.28
C ARG A 177 12.20 10.85 -0.80
N TRP A 178 11.15 10.33 -1.43
CA TRP A 178 10.10 11.16 -2.03
C TRP A 178 8.95 11.39 -1.05
N ASN A 179 8.32 10.32 -0.55
CA ASN A 179 7.17 10.43 0.36
C ASN A 179 7.55 10.64 1.83
N GLY A 180 8.80 10.47 2.24
CA GLY A 180 9.19 10.48 3.66
C GLY A 180 8.94 11.85 4.29
N ARG A 181 9.28 12.91 3.57
CA ARG A 181 9.01 14.30 4.00
C ARG A 181 7.53 14.59 4.10
N TYR A 182 6.73 14.08 3.15
CA TYR A 182 5.28 14.22 3.16
C TYR A 182 4.67 13.47 4.34
N ALA A 183 5.09 12.23 4.60
CA ALA A 183 4.62 11.44 5.73
C ALA A 183 4.97 12.09 7.08
N LEU A 184 6.18 12.64 7.22
CA LEU A 184 6.58 13.41 8.41
C LEU A 184 5.73 14.67 8.59
N LEU A 185 5.42 15.39 7.51
CA LEU A 185 4.54 16.56 7.56
C LEU A 185 3.12 16.16 7.98
N CYS A 186 2.55 15.11 7.39
CA CYS A 186 1.24 14.59 7.78
C CYS A 186 1.20 14.16 9.24
N TYR A 187 2.27 13.51 9.73
CA TYR A 187 2.39 13.14 11.13
C TYR A 187 2.51 14.37 12.05
N ALA A 188 3.29 15.39 11.66
CA ALA A 188 3.39 16.63 12.42
C ALA A 188 2.05 17.38 12.48
N VAL A 189 1.30 17.43 11.38
CA VAL A 189 -0.07 17.99 11.35
C VAL A 189 -1.00 17.19 12.25
N PHE A 190 -0.90 15.86 12.25
CA PHE A 190 -1.65 15.01 13.18
C PHE A 190 -1.31 15.33 14.64
N LEU A 191 -0.03 15.45 15.01
CA LEU A 191 0.38 15.84 16.37
C LEU A 191 -0.13 17.22 16.76
N PHE A 192 -0.13 18.16 15.82
CA PHE A 192 -0.70 19.49 16.04
C PHE A 192 -2.19 19.39 16.33
N ILE A 193 -2.97 18.68 15.51
CA ILE A 193 -4.41 18.47 15.74
C ILE A 193 -4.65 17.78 17.08
N LEU A 194 -3.86 16.74 17.39
CA LEU A 194 -3.94 15.99 18.63
C LEU A 194 -3.75 16.90 19.86
N ALA A 195 -2.81 17.86 19.79
CA ALA A 195 -2.55 18.81 20.88
C ALA A 195 -3.72 19.77 21.16
N PHE A 196 -4.67 19.93 20.23
CA PHE A 196 -5.91 20.70 20.49
C PHE A 196 -7.09 19.82 20.93
N LEU A 197 -7.04 18.52 20.64
CA LEU A 197 -8.14 17.58 20.93
C LEU A 197 -7.99 16.88 22.28
N VAL A 198 -6.77 16.79 22.82
CA VAL A 198 -6.41 16.16 24.10
C VAL A 198 -6.15 17.24 25.14
#